data_AF-A0AA38ABN2-F1
#
_entry.id   AF-A0AA38ABN2-F1
#
_cell.length_a   1.000
_cell.length_b   1.000
_cell.length_c   1.000
_cell.angle_alpha   90.00
_cell.angle_beta   90.00
_cell.angle_gamma   90.00
#
_symmetry.space_group_name_H-M   'P 1'
#
loop_
_entity.id
_entity.type
_entity.pdbx_description
1 polymer ?
#
loop_
_entity_poly.entity_id
_entity_poly.type
_entity_poly.pdbx_seq_one_letter_code
_entity_poly.pdbx_strand_id
1 'polypeptide(L)'
;MVDATLKSRFLAGGVGVIPINEGAQFFAEHALCRSSATAVVVAAPAAPRLRATRLEWNVSVEDLPVLTDHQVRGRVVVPVVIALDAILRAARGLVADTCPVVRDFQVLSGVTFAADETQTLTIYFEPTGSEYSVSISDAQGRARYRATVDTAAVADPEVAVPQVSGSAWPLSVDEAYAGTLFHGPQFAVIERLDAFGAEGGSADLKSLDGLGWPHNGWAIDAAGVDGGLQLGIVWAGAQGRPLVLPIRIARVVLHRTFGDGSIRRCRLAAHPVNDKRVDFDIAYETSDGALIATLEGVEFYAAGGAADTSA
;
A
#
# COMPACT_ATOMS: atom_id res chain seq x y z
N MET A 1 -24.29 -14.65 37.33
CA MET A 1 -23.18 -13.92 38.00
C MET A 1 -21.91 -14.68 37.73
N VAL A 2 -20.80 -14.01 37.40
CA VAL A 2 -19.52 -14.68 37.10
C VAL A 2 -18.87 -15.12 38.43
N ASP A 3 -18.71 -16.42 38.63
CA ASP A 3 -18.03 -16.96 39.81
C ASP A 3 -16.49 -16.86 39.70
N ALA A 4 -15.77 -17.23 40.76
CA ALA A 4 -14.31 -17.14 40.79
C ALA A 4 -13.60 -17.99 39.72
N THR A 5 -14.14 -19.18 39.42
CA THR A 5 -13.59 -20.09 38.42
C THR A 5 -13.78 -19.53 37.01
N LEU A 6 -14.96 -18.98 36.73
CA LEU A 6 -15.30 -18.38 35.45
C LEU A 6 -14.55 -17.05 35.26
N LYS A 7 -14.38 -16.25 36.33
CA LYS A 7 -13.55 -15.04 36.34
C LYS A 7 -12.10 -15.35 35.99
N SER A 8 -11.53 -16.40 36.59
CA SER A 8 -10.16 -16.83 36.25
C SER A 8 -10.03 -17.23 34.78
N ARG A 9 -11.02 -17.94 34.22
CA ARG A 9 -11.04 -18.30 32.79
C ARG A 9 -11.17 -17.08 31.86
N PHE A 10 -11.99 -16.11 32.21
CA PHE A 10 -12.11 -14.87 31.42
C PHE A 10 -10.81 -14.07 31.42
N LEU A 11 -10.20 -13.89 32.60
CA LEU A 11 -8.92 -13.19 32.73
C LEU A 11 -7.79 -13.92 32.00
N ALA A 12 -7.75 -15.26 32.05
CA ALA A 12 -6.79 -16.05 31.29
C ALA A 12 -6.98 -15.91 29.77
N GLY A 13 -8.18 -15.57 29.31
CA GLY A 13 -8.43 -15.22 27.91
C GLY A 13 -8.04 -13.78 27.55
N GLY A 14 -7.89 -12.87 28.52
CA GLY A 14 -7.76 -11.44 28.26
C GLY A 14 -9.09 -10.66 28.31
N VAL A 15 -10.19 -11.30 28.73
CA VAL A 15 -11.47 -10.62 28.97
C VAL A 15 -11.52 -10.09 30.40
N GLY A 16 -11.58 -8.76 30.53
CA GLY A 16 -11.88 -8.09 31.80
C GLY A 16 -13.29 -8.43 32.28
N VAL A 17 -13.48 -8.56 33.59
CA VAL A 17 -14.80 -8.82 34.17
C VAL A 17 -15.33 -7.54 34.78
N ILE A 18 -16.56 -7.16 34.43
CA ILE A 18 -17.25 -6.00 35.00
C ILE A 18 -17.34 -6.18 36.53
N PRO A 19 -16.96 -5.18 37.35
CA PRO A 19 -17.12 -5.22 38.79
C PRO A 19 -18.56 -5.50 39.20
N ILE A 20 -18.74 -6.23 40.30
CA ILE A 20 -20.08 -6.73 40.68
C ILE A 20 -21.10 -5.60 40.89
N ASN A 21 -20.68 -4.47 41.45
CA ASN A 21 -21.55 -3.33 41.70
C ASN A 21 -21.97 -2.64 40.39
N GLU A 22 -21.01 -2.43 39.48
CA GLU A 22 -21.28 -1.85 38.15
C GLU A 22 -22.19 -2.76 37.32
N GLY A 23 -21.93 -4.08 37.32
CA GLY A 23 -22.76 -5.05 36.63
C GLY A 23 -24.18 -5.15 37.21
N ALA A 24 -24.32 -5.07 38.53
CA ALA A 24 -25.62 -5.07 39.20
C ALA A 24 -26.42 -3.79 38.88
N GLN A 25 -25.75 -2.63 38.88
CA GLN A 25 -26.37 -1.36 38.51
C GLN A 25 -26.81 -1.36 37.04
N PHE A 26 -25.92 -1.76 36.13
CA PHE A 26 -26.24 -1.88 34.71
C PHE A 26 -27.45 -2.82 34.48
N PHE A 27 -27.47 -3.98 35.15
CA PHE A 27 -28.59 -4.92 35.08
C PHE A 27 -29.90 -4.29 35.59
N ALA A 28 -29.86 -3.60 36.74
CA ALA A 28 -31.03 -2.95 37.29
C ALA A 28 -31.58 -1.85 36.36
N GLU A 29 -30.69 -1.08 35.73
CA GLU A 29 -31.06 0.01 34.82
C GLU A 29 -31.60 -0.49 33.47
N HIS A 30 -31.03 -1.58 32.93
CA HIS A 30 -31.29 -1.98 31.54
C HIS A 30 -32.13 -3.26 31.41
N ALA A 31 -31.98 -4.22 32.31
CA ALA A 31 -32.69 -5.51 32.21
C ALA A 31 -34.05 -5.51 32.94
N LEU A 32 -34.22 -4.66 33.96
CA LEU A 32 -35.50 -4.51 34.67
C LEU A 32 -36.43 -3.47 34.02
N CYS A 33 -35.88 -2.54 33.23
CA CYS A 33 -36.68 -1.64 32.40
C CYS A 33 -37.30 -2.43 31.25
N ARG A 34 -38.65 -2.50 31.21
CA ARG A 34 -39.37 -3.04 30.05
C ARG A 34 -39.27 -2.09 28.86
N SER A 35 -38.13 -2.11 28.18
CA SER A 35 -37.95 -1.50 26.87
C SER A 35 -38.39 -2.48 25.79
N SER A 36 -39.09 -2.01 24.77
CA SER A 36 -39.40 -2.82 23.57
C SER A 36 -38.21 -2.95 22.60
N ALA A 37 -37.06 -2.34 22.94
CA ALA A 37 -35.85 -2.39 22.12
C ALA A 37 -35.05 -3.68 22.38
N THR A 38 -34.67 -4.37 21.31
CA THR A 38 -33.80 -5.55 21.37
C THR A 38 -32.40 -5.15 21.85
N ALA A 39 -31.95 -5.73 22.97
CA ALA A 39 -30.57 -5.61 23.43
C ALA A 39 -29.70 -6.66 22.72
N VAL A 40 -28.67 -6.21 21.99
CA VAL A 40 -27.68 -7.09 21.34
C VAL A 40 -26.42 -7.11 22.19
N VAL A 41 -26.08 -8.28 22.74
CA VAL A 41 -24.83 -8.49 23.47
C VAL A 41 -23.83 -9.16 22.53
N VAL A 42 -22.79 -8.42 22.15
CA VAL A 42 -21.69 -8.95 21.33
C VAL A 42 -20.63 -9.54 22.27
N ALA A 43 -20.50 -10.86 22.29
CA ALA A 43 -19.39 -11.53 22.96
C ALA A 43 -18.14 -11.46 22.06
N ALA A 44 -17.26 -10.48 22.32
CA ALA A 44 -15.96 -10.46 21.66
C ALA A 44 -15.09 -11.62 22.17
N PRO A 45 -14.41 -12.38 21.30
CA PRO A 45 -13.39 -13.31 21.76
C PRO A 45 -12.28 -12.56 22.48
N ALA A 46 -11.68 -13.26 23.44
CA ALA A 46 -10.73 -12.74 24.41
C ALA A 46 -9.43 -12.16 23.81
N ALA A 47 -9.12 -12.56 22.57
CA ALA A 47 -8.19 -11.88 21.67
C ALA A 47 -8.66 -12.14 20.22
N PRO A 48 -8.56 -11.19 19.30
CA PRO A 48 -8.82 -11.44 17.89
C PRO A 48 -7.82 -12.50 17.38
N ARG A 49 -8.31 -13.68 17.02
CA ARG A 49 -7.51 -14.69 16.32
C ARG A 49 -7.59 -14.41 14.82
N LEU A 50 -6.44 -14.15 14.23
CA LEU A 50 -6.29 -14.03 12.78
C LEU A 50 -6.80 -15.31 12.10
N ARG A 51 -7.53 -15.14 10.99
CA ARG A 51 -8.10 -16.25 10.23
C ARG A 51 -7.58 -16.21 8.81
N ALA A 52 -7.26 -17.38 8.26
CA ALA A 52 -6.93 -17.48 6.86
C ALA A 52 -8.09 -16.96 6.02
N THR A 53 -7.76 -16.08 5.08
CA THR A 53 -8.74 -15.40 4.23
C THR A 53 -8.29 -15.49 2.79
N ARG A 54 -9.22 -15.81 1.90
CA ARG A 54 -9.00 -15.90 0.46
C ARG A 54 -9.99 -14.98 -0.23
N LEU A 55 -9.50 -14.14 -1.14
CA LEU A 55 -10.30 -13.26 -1.98
C LEU A 55 -9.93 -13.48 -3.44
N GLU A 56 -10.93 -13.41 -4.32
CA GLU A 56 -10.71 -13.29 -5.75
C GLU A 56 -10.67 -11.80 -6.12
N TRP A 57 -9.72 -11.45 -6.98
CA TRP A 57 -9.50 -10.10 -7.46
C TRP A 57 -9.38 -10.12 -8.97
N ASN A 58 -10.39 -9.58 -9.65
CA ASN A 58 -10.36 -9.39 -11.10
C ASN A 58 -9.73 -8.03 -11.43
N VAL A 59 -8.86 -8.03 -12.43
CA VAL A 59 -8.20 -6.83 -12.95
C VAL A 59 -8.42 -6.79 -14.46
N SER A 60 -9.01 -5.70 -14.94
CA SER A 60 -9.29 -5.49 -16.35
C SER A 60 -9.26 -3.99 -16.66
N VAL A 61 -9.10 -3.65 -17.94
CA VAL A 61 -9.29 -2.26 -18.41
C VAL A 61 -10.75 -1.84 -18.30
N GLU A 62 -11.70 -2.78 -18.44
CA GLU A 62 -13.13 -2.48 -18.31
C GLU A 62 -13.46 -1.96 -16.90
N ASP A 63 -12.94 -2.62 -15.86
CA ASP A 63 -13.17 -2.26 -14.46
C ASP A 63 -12.31 -1.07 -14.01
N LEU A 64 -11.12 -0.92 -14.58
CA LEU A 64 -10.19 0.18 -14.27
C LEU A 64 -9.56 0.76 -15.56
N PRO A 65 -10.27 1.66 -16.26
CA PRO A 65 -9.85 2.17 -17.58
C PRO A 65 -8.47 2.83 -17.62
N VAL A 66 -8.03 3.42 -16.50
CA VAL A 66 -6.72 4.07 -16.40
C VAL A 66 -5.55 3.12 -16.69
N LEU A 67 -5.74 1.81 -16.52
CA LEU A 67 -4.72 0.80 -16.83
C LEU A 67 -4.27 0.81 -18.30
N THR A 68 -5.07 1.38 -19.21
CA THR A 68 -4.65 1.60 -20.60
C THR A 68 -3.43 2.51 -20.72
N ASP A 69 -3.15 3.36 -19.74
CA ASP A 69 -1.99 4.25 -19.71
C ASP A 69 -0.82 3.68 -18.88
N HIS A 70 -0.89 2.42 -18.44
CA HIS A 70 0.23 1.73 -17.81
C HIS A 70 0.62 0.49 -18.60
N GLN A 71 1.29 0.72 -19.74
CA GLN A 71 1.64 -0.31 -20.70
C GLN A 71 3.14 -0.42 -20.96
N VAL A 72 3.59 -1.64 -21.22
CA VAL A 72 4.93 -1.91 -21.75
C VAL A 72 4.77 -2.69 -23.05
N ARG A 73 5.27 -2.13 -24.15
CA ARG A 73 5.19 -2.73 -25.50
C ARG A 73 3.76 -3.10 -25.92
N GLY A 74 2.80 -2.21 -25.64
CA GLY A 74 1.40 -2.39 -26.01
C GLY A 74 0.62 -3.42 -25.17
N ARG A 75 1.22 -3.93 -24.09
CA ARG A 75 0.51 -4.79 -23.12
C ARG A 75 0.33 -4.03 -21.81
N VAL A 76 -0.86 -4.14 -21.24
CA VAL A 76 -1.19 -3.59 -19.92
C VAL A 76 -0.37 -4.32 -18.88
N VAL A 77 0.26 -3.57 -17.98
CA VAL A 77 0.99 -4.10 -16.83
C VAL A 77 0.27 -3.64 -15.57
N VAL A 78 0.00 -4.54 -14.62
CA VAL A 78 -0.58 -4.14 -13.32
C VAL A 78 0.48 -3.34 -12.53
N PRO A 79 0.24 -2.06 -12.20
CA PRO A 79 1.15 -1.28 -11.36
C PRO A 79 1.32 -1.91 -9.99
N VAL A 80 2.55 -1.89 -9.47
CA VAL A 80 2.87 -2.43 -8.14
C VAL A 80 2.05 -1.76 -7.03
N VAL A 81 1.73 -0.47 -7.20
CA VAL A 81 0.90 0.30 -6.25
C VAL A 81 -0.57 -0.15 -6.22
N ILE A 82 -1.09 -0.67 -7.34
CA ILE A 82 -2.46 -1.20 -7.41
C ILE A 82 -2.53 -2.57 -6.72
N ALA A 83 -1.48 -3.38 -6.85
CA ALA A 83 -1.35 -4.63 -6.08
C ALA A 83 -1.21 -4.36 -4.57
N LEU A 84 -0.42 -3.35 -4.18
CA LEU A 84 -0.31 -2.90 -2.79
C LEU A 84 -1.66 -2.43 -2.24
N ASP A 85 -2.37 -1.59 -3.00
CA ASP A 85 -3.71 -1.13 -2.65
C ASP A 85 -4.70 -2.30 -2.48
N ALA A 86 -4.66 -3.32 -3.35
CA ALA A 86 -5.50 -4.49 -3.24
C ALA A 86 -5.25 -5.28 -1.94
N ILE A 87 -3.98 -5.42 -1.54
CA ILE A 87 -3.61 -6.02 -0.24
C ILE A 87 -4.18 -5.19 0.91
N LEU A 88 -3.98 -3.87 0.88
CA LEU A 88 -4.44 -2.98 1.94
C LEU A 88 -5.97 -2.94 2.05
N ARG A 89 -6.69 -2.93 0.91
CA ARG A 89 -8.15 -3.02 0.89
C ARG A 89 -8.66 -4.35 1.46
N ALA A 90 -8.00 -5.46 1.13
CA ALA A 90 -8.35 -6.74 1.72
C ALA A 90 -8.05 -6.77 3.23
N ALA A 91 -6.95 -6.14 3.66
CA ALA A 91 -6.57 -6.06 5.06
C ALA A 91 -7.54 -5.21 5.90
N ARG A 92 -8.16 -4.15 5.34
CA ARG A 92 -9.19 -3.34 6.04
C ARG A 92 -10.29 -4.16 6.70
N GLY A 93 -10.71 -5.27 6.08
CA GLY A 93 -11.74 -6.15 6.65
C GLY A 93 -11.22 -7.10 7.74
N LEU A 94 -9.90 -7.16 7.94
CA LEU A 94 -9.22 -8.13 8.80
C LEU A 94 -8.51 -7.50 10.00
N VAL A 95 -8.23 -6.19 9.95
CA VAL A 95 -7.56 -5.43 11.00
C VAL A 95 -8.55 -4.50 11.71
N ALA A 96 -8.34 -4.25 13.01
CA ALA A 96 -9.07 -3.21 13.73
C ALA A 96 -8.69 -1.82 13.19
N ASP A 97 -9.36 -0.73 13.62
CA ASP A 97 -9.30 0.65 13.09
C ASP A 97 -7.90 1.32 12.96
N THR A 98 -6.81 0.58 13.10
CA THR A 98 -5.43 0.98 12.82
C THR A 98 -5.03 0.71 11.36
N CYS A 99 -4.20 1.59 10.78
CA CYS A 99 -3.58 1.32 9.50
C CYS A 99 -2.48 0.26 9.64
N PRO A 100 -2.54 -0.87 8.92
CA PRO A 100 -1.54 -1.91 9.02
C PRO A 100 -0.23 -1.48 8.35
N VAL A 101 0.87 -2.06 8.81
CA VAL A 101 2.18 -1.92 8.16
C VAL A 101 2.37 -3.07 7.18
N VAL A 102 2.66 -2.76 5.93
CA VAL A 102 3.05 -3.78 4.94
C VAL A 102 4.57 -3.89 4.95
N ARG A 103 5.10 -5.10 5.13
CA ARG A 103 6.53 -5.40 5.14
C ARG A 103 6.87 -6.34 4.00
N ASP A 104 8.09 -6.19 3.49
CA ASP A 104 8.68 -7.04 2.46
C ASP A 104 7.74 -7.33 1.28
N PHE A 105 7.10 -6.28 0.76
CA PHE A 105 6.23 -6.40 -0.40
C PHE A 105 7.08 -6.56 -1.66
N GLN A 106 6.96 -7.71 -2.32
CA GLN A 106 7.80 -8.12 -3.44
C GLN A 106 6.99 -8.36 -4.71
N VAL A 107 7.54 -7.91 -5.84
CA VAL A 107 7.11 -8.30 -7.18
C VAL A 107 7.91 -9.53 -7.59
N LEU A 108 7.27 -10.70 -7.59
CA LEU A 108 7.90 -11.96 -7.97
C LEU A 108 7.86 -12.17 -9.48
N SER A 109 6.72 -11.81 -10.08
CA SER A 109 6.51 -11.85 -11.52
C SER A 109 5.38 -10.89 -11.86
N GLY A 110 5.67 -9.88 -12.69
CA GLY A 110 4.67 -8.89 -13.11
C GLY A 110 3.47 -9.53 -13.81
N VAL A 111 2.30 -8.91 -13.66
CA VAL A 111 1.07 -9.33 -14.34
C VAL A 111 0.88 -8.45 -15.57
N THR A 112 0.89 -9.09 -16.74
CA THR A 112 0.82 -8.40 -18.04
C THR A 112 -0.22 -9.06 -18.94
N PHE A 113 -1.14 -8.27 -19.50
CA PHE A 113 -2.31 -8.77 -20.23
C PHE A 113 -2.68 -7.85 -21.41
N ALA A 114 -3.47 -8.36 -22.36
CA ALA A 114 -4.04 -7.54 -23.44
C ALA A 114 -5.20 -6.68 -22.90
N ALA A 115 -5.49 -5.55 -23.53
CA ALA A 115 -6.49 -4.60 -23.01
C ALA A 115 -7.92 -5.16 -22.97
N ASP A 116 -8.22 -6.18 -23.77
CA ASP A 116 -9.51 -6.90 -23.82
C ASP A 116 -9.55 -8.14 -22.91
N GLU A 117 -8.48 -8.41 -22.16
CA GLU A 117 -8.41 -9.53 -21.22
C GLU A 117 -8.74 -9.08 -19.78
N THR A 118 -9.37 -9.99 -19.03
CA THR A 118 -9.53 -9.89 -17.58
C THR A 118 -8.62 -10.89 -16.90
N GLN A 119 -7.81 -10.42 -15.94
CA GLN A 119 -6.95 -11.26 -15.11
C GLN A 119 -7.64 -11.56 -13.78
N THR A 120 -7.93 -12.83 -13.52
CA THR A 120 -8.40 -13.30 -12.21
C THR A 120 -7.20 -13.68 -11.34
N LEU A 121 -7.01 -12.96 -10.25
CA LEU A 121 -5.97 -13.19 -9.25
C LEU A 121 -6.62 -13.67 -7.94
N THR A 122 -5.88 -14.45 -7.15
CA THR A 122 -6.27 -14.83 -5.79
C THR A 122 -5.37 -14.10 -4.80
N ILE A 123 -5.96 -13.34 -3.87
CA ILE A 123 -5.26 -12.78 -2.70
C ILE A 123 -5.49 -13.73 -1.52
N TYR A 124 -4.41 -14.22 -0.93
CA TYR A 124 -4.47 -15.16 0.18
C TYR A 124 -3.69 -14.64 1.38
N PHE A 125 -4.38 -14.51 2.51
CA PHE A 125 -3.86 -14.12 3.81
C PHE A 125 -3.76 -15.37 4.68
N GLU A 126 -2.54 -15.76 5.05
CA GLU A 126 -2.22 -16.88 5.95
C GLU A 126 -1.73 -16.30 7.30
N PRO A 127 -2.39 -16.60 8.43
CA PRO A 127 -1.91 -16.18 9.74
C PRO A 127 -0.52 -16.75 10.06
N THR A 128 0.41 -15.87 10.42
CA THR A 128 1.77 -16.22 10.86
C THR A 128 2.06 -15.48 12.18
N GLY A 129 1.71 -16.12 13.30
CA GLY A 129 1.79 -15.47 14.61
C GLY A 129 0.75 -14.36 14.76
N SER A 130 1.21 -13.11 14.93
CA SER A 130 0.36 -11.89 15.02
C SER A 130 0.25 -11.12 13.70
N GLU A 131 0.83 -11.64 12.62
CA GLU A 131 0.85 -11.03 11.30
C GLU A 131 0.17 -11.94 10.28
N TYR A 132 -0.06 -11.42 9.07
CA TYR A 132 -0.42 -12.23 7.92
C TYR A 132 0.75 -12.33 6.94
N SER A 133 1.09 -13.54 6.50
CA SER A 133 1.78 -13.72 5.23
C SER A 133 0.75 -13.60 4.10
N VAL A 134 1.00 -12.73 3.14
CA VAL A 134 0.09 -12.44 2.03
C VAL A 134 0.74 -12.85 0.71
N SER A 135 -0.04 -13.50 -0.14
CA SER A 135 0.35 -13.80 -1.52
C SER A 135 -0.75 -13.42 -2.50
N ILE A 136 -0.35 -12.98 -3.69
CA ILE A 136 -1.24 -12.81 -4.83
C ILE A 136 -0.77 -13.78 -5.91
N SER A 137 -1.64 -14.68 -6.35
CA SER A 137 -1.36 -15.66 -7.41
C SER A 137 -2.31 -15.54 -8.59
N ASP A 138 -1.87 -15.96 -9.77
CA ASP A 138 -2.73 -16.07 -10.94
C ASP A 138 -3.59 -17.34 -10.93
N ALA A 139 -4.48 -17.48 -11.92
CA ALA A 139 -5.36 -18.64 -12.07
C ALA A 139 -4.62 -19.97 -12.21
N GLN A 140 -3.33 -19.96 -12.60
CA GLN A 140 -2.48 -21.15 -12.68
C GLN A 140 -1.74 -21.43 -11.35
N GLY A 141 -1.97 -20.63 -10.31
CA GLY A 141 -1.35 -20.75 -9.01
C GLY A 141 0.07 -20.18 -8.94
N ARG A 142 0.55 -19.47 -9.98
CA ARG A 142 1.87 -18.83 -9.94
C ARG A 142 1.81 -17.60 -9.05
N ALA A 143 2.70 -17.53 -8.06
CA ALA A 143 2.83 -16.36 -7.21
C ALA A 143 3.35 -15.15 -8.01
N ARG A 144 2.62 -14.04 -7.94
CA ARG A 144 2.92 -12.78 -8.63
C ARG A 144 3.48 -11.75 -7.67
N TYR A 145 2.90 -11.68 -6.48
CA TYR A 145 3.31 -10.79 -5.41
C TYR A 145 3.28 -11.51 -4.07
N ARG A 146 4.09 -11.04 -3.11
CA ARG A 146 3.99 -11.44 -1.71
C ARG A 146 4.28 -10.27 -0.78
N ALA A 147 3.78 -10.35 0.45
CA ALA A 147 4.08 -9.39 1.51
C ALA A 147 3.87 -10.05 2.88
N THR A 148 4.23 -9.31 3.93
CA THR A 148 3.74 -9.51 5.28
C THR A 148 2.89 -8.30 5.67
N VAL A 149 1.77 -8.52 6.36
CA VAL A 149 0.89 -7.46 6.86
C VAL A 149 0.83 -7.55 8.38
N ASP A 150 1.41 -6.55 9.05
CA ASP A 150 1.36 -6.39 10.49
C ASP A 150 0.09 -5.64 10.89
N THR A 151 -0.73 -6.30 11.71
CA THR A 151 -2.10 -5.89 12.04
C THR A 151 -2.22 -5.10 13.35
N ALA A 152 -1.15 -5.04 14.13
CA ALA A 152 -1.13 -4.41 15.46
C ALA A 152 -0.20 -3.19 15.55
N ALA A 153 0.58 -2.92 14.50
CA ALA A 153 1.49 -1.80 14.48
C ALA A 153 0.78 -0.46 14.25
N VAL A 154 0.75 0.38 15.29
CA VAL A 154 0.85 1.82 15.08
C VAL A 154 2.33 2.09 14.84
N ALA A 155 2.67 2.44 13.62
CA ALA A 155 4.05 2.59 13.20
C ALA A 155 4.39 4.04 12.96
N ASP A 156 5.36 4.54 13.72
CA ASP A 156 6.15 5.68 13.30
C ASP A 156 7.05 5.27 12.11
N PRO A 157 7.40 6.21 11.22
CA PRO A 157 8.38 5.94 10.19
C PRO A 157 9.72 5.58 10.83
N GLU A 158 10.37 4.52 10.34
CA GLU A 158 11.69 4.11 10.85
C GLU A 158 12.80 4.93 10.17
N VAL A 159 12.48 5.55 9.02
CA VAL A 159 13.40 6.39 8.26
C VAL A 159 12.86 7.82 8.13
N ALA A 160 13.75 8.79 8.30
CA ALA A 160 13.48 10.19 7.97
C ALA A 160 13.98 10.48 6.55
N VAL A 161 13.08 10.80 5.63
CA VAL A 161 13.44 11.28 4.30
C VAL A 161 13.70 12.80 4.37
N PRO A 162 14.96 13.25 4.27
CA PRO A 162 15.31 14.65 4.48
C PRO A 162 14.71 15.56 3.41
N GLN A 163 14.65 16.86 3.70
CA GLN A 163 14.43 17.86 2.66
C GLN A 163 15.59 17.82 1.68
N VAL A 164 15.29 17.70 0.40
CA VAL A 164 16.33 17.65 -0.63
C VAL A 164 16.79 19.07 -0.93
N SER A 165 18.04 19.37 -0.57
CA SER A 165 18.73 20.58 -1.03
C SER A 165 19.47 20.23 -2.31
N GLY A 166 19.01 20.74 -3.45
CA GLY A 166 19.49 20.31 -4.76
C GLY A 166 19.47 21.41 -5.82
N SER A 167 19.97 21.09 -7.01
CA SER A 167 19.80 21.93 -8.20
C SER A 167 18.44 21.70 -8.85
N ALA A 168 18.14 22.49 -9.87
CA ALA A 168 17.08 22.13 -10.81
C ALA A 168 17.38 20.76 -11.45
N TRP A 169 16.30 20.06 -11.82
CA TRP A 169 16.41 18.83 -12.59
C TRP A 169 17.03 19.09 -13.96
N PRO A 170 17.86 18.16 -14.49
CA PRO A 170 18.51 18.32 -15.80
C PRO A 170 17.56 18.06 -16.99
N LEU A 171 16.27 17.85 -16.71
CA LEU A 171 15.23 17.59 -17.69
C LEU A 171 13.89 18.16 -17.20
N SER A 172 12.99 18.42 -18.13
CA SER A 172 11.60 18.79 -17.90
C SER A 172 10.71 17.57 -17.63
N VAL A 173 9.50 17.82 -17.14
CA VAL A 173 8.46 16.80 -16.96
C VAL A 173 8.11 16.13 -18.31
N ASP A 174 7.97 16.92 -19.38
CA ASP A 174 7.65 16.40 -20.71
C ASP A 174 8.76 15.49 -21.25
N GLU A 175 10.03 15.85 -21.05
CA GLU A 175 11.18 14.99 -21.41
C GLU A 175 11.21 13.70 -20.58
N ALA A 176 10.82 13.74 -19.31
CA ALA A 176 10.74 12.55 -18.47
C ALA A 176 9.70 11.54 -18.99
N TYR A 177 8.51 12.02 -19.37
CA TYR A 177 7.43 11.19 -19.92
C TYR A 177 7.65 10.76 -21.37
N ALA A 178 8.34 11.56 -22.18
CA ALA A 178 8.71 11.19 -23.55
C ALA A 178 9.90 10.22 -23.60
N GLY A 179 10.69 10.15 -22.53
CA GLY A 179 11.94 9.40 -22.45
C GLY A 179 11.88 8.17 -21.54
N THR A 180 12.32 8.34 -20.28
CA THR A 180 12.60 7.23 -19.35
C THR A 180 11.34 6.53 -18.85
N LEU A 181 10.21 7.24 -18.77
CA LEU A 181 8.94 6.70 -18.30
C LEU A 181 8.15 6.06 -19.46
N PHE A 182 7.40 5.00 -19.16
CA PHE A 182 6.52 4.31 -20.11
C PHE A 182 5.03 4.58 -19.84
N HIS A 183 4.74 5.61 -19.03
CA HIS A 183 3.41 5.95 -18.54
C HIS A 183 2.68 6.87 -19.53
N GLY A 184 1.42 6.55 -19.81
CA GLY A 184 0.51 7.40 -20.58
C GLY A 184 -0.14 8.51 -19.75
N PRO A 185 -1.01 9.33 -20.35
CA PRO A 185 -1.55 10.55 -19.74
C PRO A 185 -2.22 10.37 -18.36
N GLN A 186 -2.98 9.30 -18.14
CA GLN A 186 -3.65 9.04 -16.86
C GLN A 186 -2.66 8.57 -15.77
N PHE A 187 -1.46 8.13 -16.14
CA PHE A 187 -0.35 7.87 -15.21
C PHE A 187 0.72 8.98 -15.25
N ALA A 188 0.44 10.13 -15.87
CA ALA A 188 1.36 11.28 -15.87
C ALA A 188 1.25 12.10 -14.57
N VAL A 189 1.58 11.46 -13.44
CA VAL A 189 1.38 11.95 -12.07
C VAL A 189 2.26 13.13 -11.70
N ILE A 190 3.51 13.19 -12.18
CA ILE A 190 4.45 14.25 -11.86
C ILE A 190 3.95 15.57 -12.46
N GLU A 191 3.61 16.53 -11.60
CA GLU A 191 3.16 17.87 -12.02
C GLU A 191 4.35 18.80 -12.21
N ARG A 192 5.31 18.77 -11.28
CA ARG A 192 6.53 19.59 -11.32
C ARG A 192 7.69 18.86 -10.68
N LEU A 193 8.85 18.92 -11.34
CA LEU A 193 10.13 18.49 -10.79
C LEU A 193 10.75 19.66 -10.00
N ASP A 194 10.97 19.49 -8.69
CA ASP A 194 11.38 20.58 -7.80
C ASP A 194 12.91 20.61 -7.59
N ALA A 195 13.45 19.66 -6.82
CA ALA A 195 14.86 19.60 -6.45
C ALA A 195 15.49 18.27 -6.87
N PHE A 196 16.74 18.32 -7.31
CA PHE A 196 17.53 17.16 -7.74
C PHE A 196 18.94 17.18 -7.13
N GLY A 197 19.43 16.03 -6.70
CA GLY A 197 20.80 15.86 -6.20
C GLY A 197 21.26 14.41 -6.17
N ALA A 198 22.52 14.19 -5.83
CA ALA A 198 23.12 12.85 -5.71
C ALA A 198 22.50 11.99 -4.59
N GLU A 199 21.90 12.62 -3.58
CA GLU A 199 21.27 11.94 -2.45
C GLU A 199 19.75 11.79 -2.62
N GLY A 200 19.16 12.32 -3.69
CA GLY A 200 17.72 12.22 -3.91
C GLY A 200 17.10 13.35 -4.75
N GLY A 201 15.81 13.56 -4.57
CA GLY A 201 14.99 14.47 -5.35
C GLY A 201 13.59 14.68 -4.78
N SER A 202 12.89 15.70 -5.28
CA SER A 202 11.50 15.98 -4.91
C SER A 202 10.67 16.45 -6.10
N ALA A 203 9.38 16.20 -6.03
CA ALA A 203 8.41 16.62 -7.03
C ALA A 203 7.05 16.93 -6.41
N ASP A 204 6.32 17.85 -7.04
CA ASP A 204 4.90 18.02 -6.83
C ASP A 204 4.13 17.07 -7.75
N LEU A 205 3.03 16.53 -7.23
CA LEU A 205 2.24 15.47 -7.83
C LEU A 205 0.80 15.92 -8.02
N LYS A 206 0.21 15.46 -9.12
CA LYS A 206 -1.23 15.58 -9.37
C LYS A 206 -1.98 14.62 -8.45
N SER A 207 -3.18 15.04 -8.02
CA SER A 207 -4.09 14.16 -7.28
C SER A 207 -4.77 13.15 -8.22
N LEU A 208 -5.31 12.07 -7.64
CA LEU A 208 -6.24 11.14 -8.32
C LEU A 208 -7.30 11.89 -9.16
N ASP A 209 -7.95 12.88 -8.56
CA ASP A 209 -8.99 13.69 -9.20
C ASP A 209 -8.46 14.47 -10.40
N GLY A 210 -7.24 15.03 -10.27
CA GLY A 210 -6.57 15.76 -11.34
C GLY A 210 -6.18 14.87 -12.53
N LEU A 211 -6.04 13.56 -12.31
CA LEU A 211 -5.76 12.56 -13.34
C LEU A 211 -7.05 11.88 -13.87
N GLY A 212 -8.21 12.20 -13.30
CA GLY A 212 -9.48 11.59 -13.67
C GLY A 212 -9.59 10.12 -13.30
N TRP A 213 -8.88 9.67 -12.25
CA TRP A 213 -9.02 8.30 -11.76
C TRP A 213 -10.36 8.10 -11.04
N PRO A 214 -10.94 6.88 -11.09
CA PRO A 214 -12.21 6.61 -10.43
C PRO A 214 -12.06 6.59 -8.90
N HIS A 215 -13.05 7.14 -8.20
CA HIS A 215 -13.19 7.03 -6.74
C HIS A 215 -13.78 5.68 -6.34
N ASN A 216 -12.98 4.61 -6.42
CA ASN A 216 -13.42 3.22 -6.20
C ASN A 216 -13.09 2.68 -4.79
N GLY A 217 -12.98 3.56 -3.79
CA GLY A 217 -12.70 3.18 -2.42
C GLY A 217 -11.24 2.76 -2.15
N TRP A 218 -10.29 3.32 -2.87
CA TRP A 218 -8.84 3.12 -2.68
C TRP A 218 -8.41 3.11 -1.20
N ALA A 219 -7.50 2.19 -0.84
CA ALA A 219 -6.74 2.17 0.42
C ALA A 219 -5.76 3.32 0.52
N ILE A 220 -5.09 3.61 -0.59
CA ILE A 220 -4.05 4.62 -0.70
C ILE A 220 -4.32 5.50 -1.92
N ASP A 221 -3.75 6.69 -1.94
CA ASP A 221 -3.66 7.48 -3.18
C ASP A 221 -2.68 6.77 -4.14
N ALA A 222 -3.17 5.75 -4.84
CA ALA A 222 -2.34 4.84 -5.64
C ALA A 222 -1.62 5.59 -6.76
N ALA A 223 -2.26 6.59 -7.37
CA ALA A 223 -1.62 7.45 -8.36
C ALA A 223 -0.47 8.25 -7.74
N GLY A 224 -0.70 8.93 -6.61
CA GLY A 224 0.35 9.69 -5.92
C GLY A 224 1.53 8.82 -5.49
N VAL A 225 1.25 7.61 -4.98
CA VAL A 225 2.30 6.63 -4.64
C VAL A 225 3.07 6.19 -5.89
N ASP A 226 2.39 5.97 -7.02
CA ASP A 226 3.05 5.67 -8.29
C ASP A 226 3.98 6.82 -8.73
N GLY A 227 3.56 8.07 -8.56
CA GLY A 227 4.36 9.25 -8.86
C GLY A 227 5.71 9.27 -8.13
N GLY A 228 5.77 8.78 -6.89
CA GLY A 228 7.04 8.61 -6.16
C GLY A 228 7.93 7.53 -6.77
N LEU A 229 7.35 6.41 -7.22
CA LEU A 229 8.10 5.36 -7.92
C LEU A 229 8.60 5.85 -9.28
N GLN A 230 7.77 6.59 -10.03
CA GLN A 230 8.16 7.26 -11.27
C GLN A 230 9.32 8.21 -11.03
N LEU A 231 9.30 9.01 -9.97
CA LEU A 231 10.39 9.92 -9.64
C LEU A 231 11.71 9.18 -9.39
N GLY A 232 11.67 7.98 -8.78
CA GLY A 232 12.83 7.09 -8.64
C GLY A 232 13.40 6.64 -9.99
N ILE A 233 12.54 6.31 -10.96
CA ILE A 233 12.95 5.98 -12.34
C ILE A 233 13.63 7.20 -13.00
N VAL A 234 13.01 8.37 -12.89
CA VAL A 234 13.52 9.62 -13.47
C VAL A 234 14.86 10.00 -12.85
N TRP A 235 14.99 9.89 -11.52
CA TRP A 235 16.23 10.12 -10.80
C TRP A 235 17.35 9.20 -11.29
N ALA A 236 17.08 7.90 -11.42
CA ALA A 236 18.08 6.95 -11.88
C ALA A 236 18.54 7.26 -13.32
N GLY A 237 17.60 7.59 -14.21
CA GLY A 237 17.91 8.00 -15.58
C GLY A 237 18.75 9.28 -15.64
N ALA A 238 18.44 10.28 -14.82
CA ALA A 238 19.23 11.52 -14.70
C ALA A 238 20.66 11.26 -14.20
N GLN A 239 20.88 10.17 -13.46
CA GLN A 239 22.21 9.70 -13.03
C GLN A 239 22.91 8.81 -14.08
N GLY A 240 22.36 8.69 -15.29
CA GLY A 240 22.93 7.88 -16.37
C GLY A 240 22.78 6.37 -16.19
N ARG A 241 21.88 5.91 -15.30
CA ARG A 241 21.62 4.49 -15.07
C ARG A 241 20.69 3.92 -16.15
N PRO A 242 20.76 2.60 -16.44
CA PRO A 242 19.74 1.95 -17.26
C PRO A 242 18.36 2.05 -16.59
N LEU A 243 17.30 1.74 -17.34
CA LEU A 243 15.96 1.64 -16.78
C LEU A 243 15.96 0.67 -15.59
N VAL A 244 15.56 1.17 -14.43
CA VAL A 244 15.38 0.39 -13.20
C VAL A 244 13.90 0.39 -12.83
N LEU A 245 13.41 -0.73 -12.29
CA LEU A 245 12.00 -0.92 -11.92
C LEU A 245 11.89 -1.38 -10.46
N PRO A 246 10.81 -1.01 -9.74
CA PRO A 246 10.61 -1.43 -8.36
C PRO A 246 10.33 -2.94 -8.30
N ILE A 247 11.10 -3.65 -7.48
CA ILE A 247 10.94 -5.10 -7.28
C ILE A 247 10.58 -5.48 -5.84
N ARG A 248 10.87 -4.58 -4.88
CA ARG A 248 10.61 -4.81 -3.46
C ARG A 248 10.39 -3.48 -2.73
N ILE A 249 9.48 -3.46 -1.77
CA ILE A 249 9.32 -2.39 -0.80
C ILE A 249 9.50 -3.00 0.59
N ALA A 250 10.55 -2.61 1.31
CA ALA A 250 10.84 -3.20 2.60
C ALA A 250 9.75 -2.90 3.64
N ARG A 251 9.23 -1.67 3.64
CA ARG A 251 8.18 -1.26 4.58
C ARG A 251 7.30 -0.16 3.99
N VAL A 252 6.00 -0.30 4.18
CA VAL A 252 4.96 0.68 3.81
C VAL A 252 4.29 1.12 5.10
N VAL A 253 4.34 2.41 5.40
CA VAL A 253 3.67 3.00 6.56
C VAL A 253 2.66 4.03 6.07
N LEU A 254 1.42 3.94 6.57
CA LEU A 254 0.40 4.95 6.39
C LEU A 254 0.30 5.77 7.67
N HIS A 255 0.52 7.08 7.57
CA HIS A 255 0.52 8.01 8.71
C HIS A 255 -0.87 8.60 8.99
N ARG A 256 -1.84 8.24 8.14
CA ARG A 256 -3.23 8.68 8.19
C ARG A 256 -4.15 7.50 7.99
N THR A 257 -5.40 7.65 8.41
CA THR A 257 -6.44 6.67 8.11
C THR A 257 -6.56 6.49 6.60
N PHE A 258 -6.86 5.26 6.22
CA PHE A 258 -7.21 4.85 4.87
C PHE A 258 -8.02 5.88 4.06
N GLY A 259 -7.45 6.37 2.96
CA GLY A 259 -8.10 7.34 2.06
C GLY A 259 -8.15 8.78 2.56
N ASP A 260 -7.54 9.11 3.71
CA ASP A 260 -7.46 10.48 4.21
C ASP A 260 -6.27 11.26 3.63
N GLY A 261 -6.56 12.43 3.07
CA GLY A 261 -5.61 13.31 2.42
C GLY A 261 -5.27 12.90 0.98
N SER A 262 -4.92 13.90 0.16
CA SER A 262 -4.38 13.67 -1.19
C SER A 262 -2.88 13.91 -1.18
N ILE A 263 -2.13 13.01 -1.81
CA ILE A 263 -0.71 13.20 -2.01
C ILE A 263 -0.52 14.33 -3.02
N ARG A 264 0.25 15.35 -2.63
CA ARG A 264 0.57 16.51 -3.47
C ARG A 264 2.06 16.68 -3.70
N ARG A 265 2.89 16.05 -2.88
CA ARG A 265 4.34 16.11 -2.97
C ARG A 265 4.95 14.78 -2.59
N CYS A 266 6.06 14.44 -3.23
CA CYS A 266 6.93 13.38 -2.75
C CYS A 266 8.39 13.86 -2.65
N ARG A 267 9.13 13.24 -1.73
CA ARG A 267 10.58 13.32 -1.63
C ARG A 267 11.16 11.93 -1.66
N LEU A 268 12.29 11.77 -2.32
CA LEU A 268 13.07 10.54 -2.32
C LEU A 268 14.45 10.79 -1.68
N ALA A 269 14.91 9.84 -0.88
CA ALA A 269 16.31 9.65 -0.55
C ALA A 269 16.83 8.46 -1.37
N ALA A 270 17.93 8.64 -2.09
CA ALA A 270 18.50 7.63 -2.97
C ALA A 270 19.70 6.96 -2.30
N HIS A 271 19.74 5.63 -2.35
CA HIS A 271 20.80 4.79 -1.81
C HIS A 271 21.34 3.87 -2.91
N PRO A 272 22.28 4.34 -3.75
CA PRO A 272 22.88 3.52 -4.78
C PRO A 272 23.60 2.32 -4.18
N VAL A 273 23.23 1.10 -4.61
CA VAL A 273 23.82 -0.14 -4.10
C VAL A 273 24.90 -0.66 -5.04
N ASN A 274 24.62 -0.66 -6.34
CA ASN A 274 25.57 -1.00 -7.41
C ASN A 274 25.05 -0.48 -8.77
N ASP A 275 25.69 -0.85 -9.88
CA ASP A 275 25.31 -0.40 -11.23
C ASP A 275 23.90 -0.84 -11.65
N LYS A 276 23.38 -1.92 -11.06
CA LYS A 276 22.09 -2.51 -11.40
C LYS A 276 21.02 -2.24 -10.35
N ARG A 277 21.36 -1.68 -9.18
CA ARG A 277 20.42 -1.50 -8.07
C ARG A 277 20.59 -0.16 -7.37
N VAL A 278 19.46 0.48 -7.14
CA VAL A 278 19.32 1.66 -6.29
C VAL A 278 18.15 1.42 -5.37
N ASP A 279 18.32 1.69 -4.09
CA ASP A 279 17.22 1.65 -3.13
C ASP A 279 16.76 3.08 -2.84
N PHE A 280 15.47 3.25 -2.56
CA PHE A 280 14.91 4.55 -2.22
C PHE A 280 14.08 4.49 -0.94
N ASP A 281 14.17 5.54 -0.14
CA ASP A 281 13.14 5.86 0.84
C ASP A 281 12.32 7.03 0.30
N ILE A 282 11.00 6.90 0.32
CA ILE A 282 10.08 7.86 -0.29
C ILE A 282 9.08 8.32 0.75
N ALA A 283 9.00 9.64 0.95
CA ALA A 283 8.00 10.28 1.78
C ALA A 283 6.95 10.97 0.90
N TYR A 284 5.67 10.79 1.24
CA TYR A 284 4.53 11.37 0.56
C TYR A 284 3.80 12.34 1.48
N GLU A 285 3.45 13.50 0.95
CA GLU A 285 2.95 14.62 1.74
C GLU A 285 1.76 15.32 1.10
N THR A 286 0.97 15.95 1.96
CA THR A 286 0.00 16.98 1.59
C THR A 286 0.71 18.27 1.15
N SER A 287 -0.04 19.21 0.58
CA SER A 287 0.49 20.50 0.11
C SER A 287 1.10 21.39 1.22
N ASP A 288 0.68 21.19 2.47
CA ASP A 288 1.22 21.87 3.67
C ASP A 288 2.39 21.11 4.32
N GLY A 289 2.86 20.01 3.72
CA GLY A 289 4.04 19.27 4.16
C GLY A 289 3.78 18.24 5.26
N ALA A 290 2.53 17.91 5.57
CA ALA A 290 2.21 16.84 6.51
C ALA A 290 2.32 15.46 5.84
N LEU A 291 2.95 14.51 6.53
CA LEU A 291 3.14 13.14 6.03
C LEU A 291 1.79 12.41 5.84
N ILE A 292 1.71 11.65 4.75
CA ILE A 292 0.60 10.75 4.41
C ILE A 292 1.08 9.31 4.45
N ALA A 293 2.20 9.02 3.78
CA ALA A 293 2.77 7.69 3.73
C ALA A 293 4.30 7.75 3.61
N THR A 294 4.97 6.66 4.01
CA THR A 294 6.38 6.41 3.68
C THR A 294 6.52 5.01 3.08
N LEU A 295 7.35 4.93 2.03
CA LEU A 295 7.87 3.66 1.52
C LEU A 295 9.37 3.62 1.84
N GLU A 296 9.78 2.64 2.62
CA GLU A 296 11.16 2.51 3.10
C GLU A 296 11.81 1.31 2.41
N GLY A 297 13.07 1.46 2.00
CA GLY A 297 13.85 0.44 1.32
C GLY A 297 13.18 -0.07 0.04
N VAL A 298 12.72 0.84 -0.82
CA VAL A 298 12.17 0.52 -2.14
C VAL A 298 13.31 0.14 -3.08
N GLU A 299 13.47 -1.14 -3.34
CA GLU A 299 14.53 -1.66 -4.21
C GLU A 299 14.11 -1.53 -5.67
N PHE A 300 14.91 -0.77 -6.42
CA PHE A 300 14.83 -0.70 -7.87
C PHE A 300 15.97 -1.51 -8.47
N TYR A 301 15.64 -2.37 -9.43
CA TYR A 301 16.63 -3.19 -10.14
C TYR A 301 16.57 -2.95 -11.65
N ALA A 302 17.72 -3.02 -12.31
CA ALA A 302 17.84 -2.84 -13.74
C ALA A 302 16.92 -3.82 -14.47
N ALA A 303 16.04 -3.28 -15.30
CA ALA A 303 15.21 -4.08 -16.17
C ALA A 303 16.12 -4.95 -17.05
N GLY A 304 15.94 -6.27 -17.01
CA GLY A 304 16.65 -7.18 -17.90
C GLY A 304 16.44 -6.72 -19.34
N GLY A 305 17.52 -6.57 -20.10
CA GLY A 305 17.44 -6.11 -21.47
C GLY A 305 16.63 -7.09 -22.31
N ALA A 306 15.34 -6.79 -22.54
CA ALA A 306 14.48 -7.19 -23.66
C ALA A 306 14.46 -8.65 -24.18
N ALA A 307 15.17 -9.61 -23.57
CA ALA A 307 15.43 -10.91 -24.15
C ALA A 307 14.79 -12.09 -23.39
N ASP A 308 14.34 -11.92 -22.15
CA ASP A 308 13.76 -13.02 -21.37
C ASP A 308 12.43 -12.62 -20.72
N THR A 309 11.36 -12.68 -21.49
CA THR A 309 9.99 -13.00 -21.00
C THR A 309 9.11 -13.29 -22.22
N SER A 310 9.46 -14.37 -22.91
CA SER A 310 8.53 -15.10 -23.77
C SER A 310 8.38 -16.52 -23.22
N ALA A 311 7.34 -16.74 -22.44
CA ALA A 311 6.65 -18.02 -22.24
C ALA A 311 5.32 -17.75 -21.53
#